data_AF-A0A970A3X4-F1
#
_entry.id   AF-A0A970A3X4-F1
#
_cell.length_a   1.000
_cell.length_b   1.000
_cell.length_c   1.000
_cell.angle_alpha   90.00
_cell.angle_beta   90.00
_cell.angle_gamma   90.00
#
_symmetry.space_group_name_H-M   'P 1'
#
loop_
_entity.id
_entity.type
_entity.pdbx_description
1 polymer ?
#
loop_
_entity_poly.entity_id
_entity_poly.type
_entity_poly.pdbx_seq_one_letter_code
_entity_poly.pdbx_strand_id
1 'polypeptide(L)'
;MQYFNKNKGYIMFTVIMCIVCLAIFAAGYFYYSGSINTRVFSEAHKIKAVNYAKAGLEKAKLDIYNSYSMGIYDVSTESGKLIKNRAGSNEYKFEFPDGGYEIISIKAQTMMVPEKPGSSKMVEAPVADIERTSKGEPSGTYDIWIIETRGYTKRPSAKIKLRTLLKIYRDKNFF
;
A
#
# COMPACT_ATOMS: atom_id res chain seq x y z
N MET A 1 43.29 44.44 -49.41
CA MET A 1 43.89 43.33 -48.64
C MET A 1 43.75 43.67 -47.16
N GLN A 2 42.64 43.29 -46.55
CA GLN A 2 42.34 43.66 -45.16
C GLN A 2 43.18 42.79 -44.22
N TYR A 3 44.12 43.42 -43.51
CA TYR A 3 44.80 42.82 -42.37
C TYR A 3 43.76 42.54 -41.28
N PHE A 4 43.21 41.32 -41.26
CA PHE A 4 42.50 40.83 -40.10
C PHE A 4 43.47 40.86 -38.92
N ASN A 5 43.22 41.79 -38.00
CA ASN A 5 44.02 41.96 -36.80
C ASN A 5 43.99 40.64 -36.02
N LYS A 6 45.15 39.95 -35.96
CA LYS A 6 45.30 38.54 -35.52
C LYS A 6 44.63 38.27 -34.16
N ASN A 7 44.60 39.28 -33.30
CA ASN A 7 43.97 39.24 -31.97
C ASN A 7 42.44 39.23 -32.03
N LYS A 8 41.82 39.93 -33.00
CA LYS A 8 40.34 39.95 -33.15
C LYS A 8 39.80 38.60 -33.63
N GLY A 9 40.53 37.90 -34.50
CA GLY A 9 40.17 36.55 -34.95
C GLY A 9 40.25 35.51 -33.83
N TYR A 10 41.28 35.57 -32.99
CA TYR A 10 41.43 34.68 -31.83
C TYR A 10 40.34 34.91 -30.77
N ILE A 11 40.00 36.17 -30.48
CA ILE A 11 38.91 36.51 -29.55
C ILE A 11 37.57 36.02 -30.11
N MET A 12 37.30 36.21 -31.40
CA MET A 12 36.06 35.72 -32.01
C MET A 12 35.94 34.20 -31.95
N PHE A 13 37.03 33.46 -32.21
CA PHE A 13 37.05 32.00 -32.12
C PHE A 13 36.83 31.49 -30.70
N THR A 14 37.48 32.10 -29.71
CA THR A 14 37.32 31.72 -28.29
C THR A 14 35.91 31.99 -27.78
N VAL A 15 35.30 33.12 -28.16
CA VAL A 15 33.90 33.43 -27.83
C VAL A 15 32.93 32.43 -28.47
N ILE A 16 33.13 32.08 -29.75
CA ILE A 16 32.30 31.07 -30.42
C ILE A 16 32.44 29.70 -29.72
N MET A 17 33.66 29.29 -29.38
CA MET A 17 33.89 28.05 -28.64
C MET A 17 33.22 28.06 -27.27
N CYS A 18 33.30 29.16 -26.53
CA CYS A 18 32.57 29.31 -25.27
C CYS A 18 31.06 29.20 -25.45
N ILE A 19 30.48 29.82 -26.48
CA ILE A 19 29.04 29.72 -26.78
C ILE A 19 28.66 28.27 -27.11
N VAL A 20 29.46 27.57 -27.91
CA VAL A 20 29.22 26.15 -28.26
C VAL A 20 29.28 25.27 -27.00
N CYS A 21 30.29 25.46 -26.15
CA CYS A 21 30.37 24.75 -24.88
C CYS A 21 29.13 25.00 -24.00
N LEU A 22 28.71 26.25 -23.84
CA LEU A 22 27.50 26.60 -23.08
C LEU A 22 26.23 25.98 -23.67
N ALA A 23 26.10 25.93 -25.00
CA ALA A 23 24.97 25.30 -25.66
C ALA A 23 24.91 23.78 -25.39
N ILE A 24 26.06 23.10 -25.43
CA ILE A 24 26.15 21.66 -25.11
C ILE A 24 25.80 21.41 -23.63
N PHE A 25 26.31 22.23 -22.71
CA PHE A 25 25.99 22.12 -21.28
C PHE A 25 24.50 22.40 -21.01
N ALA A 26 23.90 23.40 -21.66
CA ALA A 26 22.49 23.71 -21.52
C ALA A 26 21.60 22.55 -22.00
N ALA A 27 21.93 21.96 -23.16
CA ALA A 27 21.21 20.79 -23.69
C ALA A 27 21.35 19.57 -22.76
N GLY A 28 22.56 19.30 -22.26
CA GLY A 28 22.82 18.22 -21.31
C GLY A 28 22.06 18.42 -20.00
N TYR A 29 22.04 19.63 -19.45
CA TYR A 29 21.29 19.97 -18.25
C TYR A 29 19.79 19.78 -18.43
N PHE A 30 19.22 20.26 -19.55
CA PHE A 30 17.79 20.13 -19.82
C PHE A 30 17.37 18.65 -19.92
N TYR A 31 18.16 17.83 -20.62
CA TYR A 31 17.91 16.40 -20.74
C TYR A 31 18.00 15.68 -19.39
N TYR A 32 19.06 15.95 -18.63
CA TYR A 32 19.26 15.35 -17.32
C TYR A 32 18.17 15.75 -16.32
N SER A 33 17.82 17.04 -16.28
CA SER A 33 16.73 17.57 -15.44
C SER A 33 15.37 16.95 -15.79
N GLY A 34 15.05 16.81 -17.08
CA GLY A 34 13.82 16.13 -17.52
C GLY A 34 13.77 14.67 -17.04
N SER A 35 14.89 13.96 -17.12
CA SER A 35 14.97 12.55 -16.68
C SER A 35 14.78 12.38 -15.18
N ILE A 36 15.30 13.29 -14.35
CA ILE A 36 15.11 13.26 -12.89
C ILE A 36 13.66 13.56 -12.54
N ASN A 37 13.07 14.59 -13.15
CA ASN A 37 11.69 14.98 -12.88
C ASN A 37 10.70 13.85 -13.16
N THR A 38 10.90 13.08 -14.23
CA THR A 38 10.02 11.93 -14.53
C THR A 38 10.13 10.81 -13.51
N ARG A 39 11.34 10.53 -13.00
CA ARG A 39 11.56 9.53 -11.94
C ARG A 39 10.90 9.96 -10.63
N VAL A 40 11.18 11.18 -10.17
CA VAL A 40 10.59 11.75 -8.94
C VAL A 40 9.07 11.77 -9.03
N PHE A 41 8.52 12.16 -10.19
CA PHE A 41 7.09 12.11 -10.41
C PHE A 41 6.55 10.67 -10.30
N SER A 42 7.17 9.70 -10.94
CA SER A 42 6.74 8.29 -10.86
C SER A 42 6.77 7.74 -9.42
N GLU A 43 7.78 8.11 -8.63
CA GLU A 43 7.92 7.71 -7.23
C GLU A 43 6.88 8.37 -6.34
N ALA A 44 6.62 9.67 -6.53
CA ALA A 44 5.56 10.38 -5.81
C ALA A 44 4.19 9.71 -6.01
N HIS A 45 3.90 9.26 -7.23
CA HIS A 45 2.65 8.56 -7.53
C HIS A 45 2.57 7.15 -6.93
N LYS A 46 3.71 6.43 -6.83
CA LYS A 46 3.77 5.18 -6.07
C LYS A 46 3.45 5.43 -4.59
N ILE A 47 4.04 6.45 -3.97
CA ILE A 47 3.76 6.82 -2.57
C ILE A 47 2.28 7.17 -2.40
N LYS A 48 1.69 7.92 -3.34
CA LYS A 48 0.25 8.23 -3.35
C LYS A 48 -0.61 6.97 -3.40
N ALA A 49 -0.26 6.00 -4.26
CA ALA A 49 -0.93 4.70 -4.32
C ALA A 49 -0.79 3.89 -3.02
N VAL A 50 0.38 3.93 -2.35
CA VAL A 50 0.55 3.32 -1.01
C VAL A 50 -0.42 3.96 -0.02
N ASN A 51 -0.51 5.28 0.00
CA ASN A 51 -1.37 6.00 0.95
C ASN A 51 -2.85 5.70 0.72
N TYR A 52 -3.29 5.58 -0.54
CA TYR A 52 -4.66 5.11 -0.83
C TYR A 52 -4.89 3.68 -0.34
N ALA A 53 -3.94 2.76 -0.57
CA ALA A 53 -4.05 1.41 -0.05
C ALA A 53 -4.14 1.38 1.49
N LYS A 54 -3.34 2.21 2.19
CA LYS A 54 -3.41 2.39 3.64
C LYS A 54 -4.76 2.94 4.10
N ALA A 55 -5.34 3.90 3.39
CA ALA A 55 -6.69 4.40 3.70
C ALA A 55 -7.75 3.31 3.60
N GLY A 56 -7.67 2.45 2.57
CA GLY A 56 -8.52 1.26 2.46
C GLY A 56 -8.31 0.30 3.63
N LEU A 57 -7.06 0.11 4.07
CA LEU A 57 -6.74 -0.74 5.22
C LEU A 57 -7.37 -0.21 6.51
N GLU A 58 -7.30 1.10 6.76
CA GLU A 58 -7.92 1.71 7.94
C GLU A 58 -9.46 1.61 7.90
N LYS A 59 -10.08 1.80 6.73
CA LYS A 59 -11.52 1.56 6.57
C LYS A 59 -11.89 0.11 6.91
N ALA A 60 -11.12 -0.87 6.43
CA ALA A 60 -11.34 -2.28 6.74
C ALA A 60 -11.16 -2.58 8.24
N LYS A 61 -10.14 -2.01 8.88
CA LYS A 61 -9.95 -2.15 10.34
C LYS A 61 -11.13 -1.60 11.12
N LEU A 62 -11.65 -0.44 10.74
CA LEU A 62 -12.78 0.19 11.41
C LEU A 62 -14.06 -0.65 11.28
N ASP A 63 -14.31 -1.24 10.11
CA ASP A 63 -15.48 -2.11 9.91
C ASP A 63 -15.38 -3.39 10.75
N ILE A 64 -14.20 -4.01 10.80
CA ILE A 64 -13.94 -5.16 11.68
C ILE A 64 -14.11 -4.75 13.15
N TYR A 65 -13.51 -3.65 13.58
CA TYR A 65 -13.64 -3.16 14.95
C TYR A 65 -15.10 -2.89 15.35
N ASN A 66 -15.87 -2.24 14.47
CA ASN A 66 -17.29 -2.01 14.71
C ASN A 66 -18.07 -3.33 14.83
N SER A 67 -17.77 -4.32 13.99
CA SER A 67 -18.39 -5.63 14.08
C SER A 67 -18.10 -6.31 15.43
N TYR A 68 -16.86 -6.22 15.90
CA TYR A 68 -16.46 -6.72 17.22
C TYR A 68 -17.13 -5.94 18.36
N SER A 69 -17.24 -4.62 18.25
CA SER A 69 -17.96 -3.79 19.23
C SER A 69 -19.45 -4.14 19.30
N MET A 70 -20.04 -4.64 18.21
CA MET A 70 -21.44 -5.06 18.14
C MET A 70 -21.68 -6.49 18.64
N GLY A 71 -20.66 -7.19 19.16
CA GLY A 71 -20.81 -8.57 19.60
C GLY A 71 -20.69 -9.61 18.48
N ILE A 72 -20.37 -9.19 17.25
CA ILE A 72 -20.30 -10.05 16.08
C ILE A 72 -18.85 -10.52 15.89
N TYR A 73 -18.53 -11.64 16.54
CA TYR A 73 -17.18 -12.21 16.55
C TYR A 73 -17.01 -13.38 15.59
N ASP A 74 -18.09 -14.09 15.30
CA ASP A 74 -18.02 -15.34 14.58
C ASP A 74 -18.02 -15.10 13.07
N VAL A 75 -16.90 -15.54 12.47
CA VAL A 75 -16.60 -15.45 11.04
C VAL A 75 -17.55 -16.34 10.21
N SER A 76 -18.18 -17.31 10.85
CA SER A 76 -19.14 -18.25 10.23
C SER A 76 -20.57 -17.70 10.20
N THR A 77 -20.89 -16.73 11.06
CA THR A 77 -22.19 -16.06 11.12
C THR A 77 -22.44 -15.26 9.84
N GLU A 78 -23.71 -15.05 9.47
CA GLU A 78 -24.09 -14.24 8.29
C GLU A 78 -23.40 -12.88 8.28
N SER A 79 -23.29 -12.20 9.42
CA SER A 79 -22.59 -10.91 9.52
C SER A 79 -21.08 -10.99 9.27
N GLY A 80 -20.40 -12.05 9.71
CA GLY A 80 -19.00 -12.32 9.34
C GLY A 80 -18.83 -12.68 7.86
N LYS A 81 -19.85 -13.33 7.27
CA LYS A 81 -19.94 -13.53 5.80
C LYS A 81 -20.24 -12.23 5.06
N LEU A 82 -20.98 -11.27 5.64
CA LEU A 82 -21.21 -9.95 5.04
C LEU A 82 -19.89 -9.18 4.88
N ILE A 83 -19.00 -9.21 5.87
CA ILE A 83 -17.67 -8.56 5.77
C ILE A 83 -16.83 -9.23 4.66
N LYS A 84 -16.88 -10.56 4.55
CA LYS A 84 -16.20 -11.32 3.48
C LYS A 84 -16.78 -11.06 2.09
N ASN A 85 -18.11 -10.95 1.97
CA ASN A 85 -18.84 -10.82 0.70
C ASN A 85 -18.89 -9.37 0.19
N ARG A 86 -18.73 -8.37 1.07
CA ARG A 86 -18.62 -6.98 0.66
C ARG A 86 -17.21 -6.61 0.19
N ALA A 87 -16.18 -7.37 0.55
CA ALA A 87 -14.85 -7.14 -0.01
C ALA A 87 -14.88 -7.38 -1.55
N GLY A 88 -14.45 -6.39 -2.32
CA GLY A 88 -14.61 -6.36 -3.78
C GLY A 88 -15.96 -5.80 -4.30
N SER A 89 -16.88 -5.41 -3.41
CA SER A 89 -18.10 -4.69 -3.80
C SER A 89 -17.83 -3.18 -4.00
N ASN A 90 -18.75 -2.48 -4.67
CA ASN A 90 -18.64 -1.05 -4.91
C ASN A 90 -18.53 -0.22 -3.61
N GLU A 91 -19.01 -0.72 -2.47
CA GLU A 91 -18.91 -0.04 -1.16
C GLU A 91 -17.47 -0.01 -0.62
N TYR A 92 -16.67 -0.98 -1.04
CA TYR A 92 -15.29 -1.20 -0.61
C TYR A 92 -14.28 -0.61 -1.61
N LYS A 93 -14.78 0.12 -2.60
CA LYS A 93 -14.01 0.90 -3.55
C LYS A 93 -14.32 2.39 -3.33
N PHE A 94 -13.29 3.22 -3.32
CA PHE A 94 -13.44 4.66 -3.27
C PHE A 94 -12.58 5.31 -4.33
N GLU A 95 -13.20 6.17 -5.15
CA GLU A 95 -12.53 6.89 -6.23
C GLU A 95 -12.34 8.37 -5.86
N PHE A 96 -11.08 8.77 -5.78
CA PHE A 96 -10.65 10.16 -5.75
C PHE A 96 -10.44 10.68 -7.19
N PRO A 97 -10.31 12.01 -7.38
CA PRO A 97 -10.00 12.58 -8.69
C PRO A 97 -8.74 11.94 -9.33
N ASP A 98 -7.68 11.76 -8.55
CA ASP A 98 -6.35 11.32 -9.04
C ASP A 98 -6.09 9.81 -8.93
N GLY A 99 -7.00 9.05 -8.34
CA GLY A 99 -6.74 7.66 -7.96
C GLY A 99 -7.82 7.11 -7.04
N GLY A 100 -7.52 6.06 -6.31
CA GLY A 100 -8.50 5.42 -5.45
C GLY A 100 -7.93 4.26 -4.68
N TYR A 101 -8.78 3.66 -3.86
CA TYR A 101 -8.49 2.38 -3.25
C TYR A 101 -9.64 1.41 -3.43
N GLU A 102 -9.31 0.13 -3.28
CA GLU A 102 -10.20 -1.00 -3.35
C GLU A 102 -9.78 -1.99 -2.27
N ILE A 103 -10.70 -2.42 -1.42
CA ILE A 103 -10.45 -3.49 -0.47
C ILE A 103 -10.81 -4.80 -1.18
N ILE A 104 -9.79 -5.61 -1.44
CA ILE A 104 -9.87 -6.81 -2.27
C ILE A 104 -10.42 -7.98 -1.47
N SER A 105 -9.94 -8.15 -0.25
CA SER A 105 -10.40 -9.22 0.62
C SER A 105 -10.22 -8.90 2.09
N ILE A 106 -11.19 -9.33 2.90
CA ILE A 106 -11.10 -9.39 4.35
C ILE A 106 -11.46 -10.82 4.71
N LYS A 107 -10.52 -11.57 5.28
CA LYS A 107 -10.72 -12.98 5.62
C LYS A 107 -10.08 -13.27 6.98
N ALA A 108 -10.73 -14.07 7.82
CA ALA A 108 -10.04 -14.62 8.98
C ALA A 108 -8.86 -15.47 8.50
N GLN A 109 -7.72 -15.37 9.18
CA GLN A 109 -6.59 -16.24 8.94
C GLN A 109 -7.00 -17.67 9.29
N THR A 110 -6.64 -18.64 8.46
CA THR A 110 -6.80 -20.05 8.75
C THR A 110 -5.46 -20.67 9.11
N MET A 111 -5.49 -21.67 9.97
CA MET A 111 -4.36 -22.55 10.28
C MET A 111 -4.80 -24.00 10.08
N MET A 112 -3.83 -24.84 9.70
CA MET A 112 -4.02 -26.29 9.63
C MET A 112 -4.05 -26.82 11.07
N VAL A 113 -5.19 -27.34 11.49
CA VAL A 113 -5.38 -27.96 12.80
C VAL A 113 -5.80 -29.42 12.57
N PRO A 114 -5.30 -30.39 13.35
CA PRO A 114 -5.78 -31.76 13.23
C PRO A 114 -7.29 -31.81 13.51
N GLU A 115 -8.04 -32.52 12.65
CA GLU A 115 -9.52 -32.60 12.73
C GLU A 115 -10.01 -33.08 14.11
N LYS A 116 -9.19 -33.91 14.76
CA LYS A 116 -9.39 -34.43 16.12
C LYS A 116 -8.02 -34.53 16.81
N PRO A 117 -7.95 -34.46 18.14
CA PRO A 117 -6.71 -34.72 18.88
C PRO A 117 -6.10 -36.07 18.46
N GLY A 118 -4.86 -36.06 17.98
CA GLY A 118 -4.15 -37.27 17.49
C GLY A 118 -4.46 -37.70 16.06
N SER A 119 -5.28 -36.97 15.31
CA SER A 119 -5.54 -37.23 13.89
C SER A 119 -4.38 -36.77 13.01
N SER A 120 -4.02 -37.57 11.99
CA SER A 120 -3.09 -37.17 10.92
C SER A 120 -3.75 -36.28 9.86
N LYS A 121 -5.08 -36.19 9.87
CA LYS A 121 -5.86 -35.39 8.92
C LYS A 121 -5.95 -33.95 9.42
N MET A 122 -5.30 -33.05 8.69
CA MET A 122 -5.31 -31.61 8.93
C MET A 122 -6.49 -30.96 8.20
N VAL A 123 -7.15 -30.02 8.86
CA VAL A 123 -8.25 -29.22 8.31
C VAL A 123 -7.92 -27.75 8.49
N GLU A 124 -8.31 -26.91 7.54
CA GLU A 124 -8.23 -25.46 7.71
C GLU A 124 -9.28 -25.00 8.71
N ALA A 125 -8.83 -24.55 9.88
CA ALA A 125 -9.67 -23.92 10.90
C ALA A 125 -9.32 -22.43 11.00
N PRO A 126 -10.30 -21.52 11.19
CA PRO A 126 -10.00 -20.12 11.45
C PRO A 126 -9.20 -19.97 12.75
N VAL A 127 -8.22 -19.08 12.74
CA VAL A 127 -7.44 -18.61 13.88
C VAL A 127 -8.31 -17.64 14.67
N ALA A 128 -9.33 -18.21 15.33
CA ALA A 128 -10.32 -17.52 16.12
C ALA A 128 -10.43 -18.16 17.51
N ASP A 129 -10.82 -17.36 18.51
CA ASP A 129 -10.98 -17.76 19.90
C ASP A 129 -9.72 -18.38 20.54
N ILE A 130 -8.52 -18.00 20.07
CA ILE A 130 -7.30 -18.58 20.62
C ILE A 130 -7.09 -18.05 22.04
N GLU A 131 -7.04 -18.96 23.00
CA GLU A 131 -6.79 -18.63 24.40
C GLU A 131 -5.47 -17.87 24.54
N ARG A 132 -5.57 -16.72 25.21
CA ARG A 132 -4.45 -15.89 25.58
C ARG A 132 -4.17 -16.11 27.05
N THR A 133 -3.00 -16.65 27.35
CA THR A 133 -2.48 -16.73 28.71
C THR A 133 -1.52 -15.56 28.95
N SER A 134 -1.73 -14.79 30.02
CA SER A 134 -0.83 -13.73 30.47
C SER A 134 -0.38 -14.10 31.89
N LYS A 135 0.94 -14.23 32.10
CA LYS A 135 1.51 -14.61 33.42
C LYS A 135 0.94 -15.92 34.02
N GLY A 136 0.56 -16.88 33.18
CA GLY A 136 0.00 -18.16 33.62
C GLY A 136 -1.51 -18.17 33.84
N GLU A 137 -2.19 -17.03 33.72
CA GLU A 137 -3.64 -16.92 33.85
C GLU A 137 -4.33 -16.70 32.49
N PRO A 138 -5.50 -17.29 32.26
CA PRO A 138 -6.30 -17.04 31.06
C PRO A 138 -6.78 -15.59 31.06
N SER A 139 -6.19 -14.77 30.19
CA SER A 139 -6.39 -13.32 30.08
C SER A 139 -7.46 -12.94 29.06
N GLY A 140 -7.79 -13.83 28.12
CA GLY A 140 -8.74 -13.54 27.06
C GLY A 140 -8.64 -14.49 25.88
N THR A 141 -9.23 -14.11 24.75
CA THR A 141 -9.02 -14.76 23.46
C THR A 141 -8.49 -13.76 22.44
N TYR A 142 -7.97 -14.25 21.32
CA TYR A 142 -7.65 -13.38 20.19
C TYR A 142 -8.00 -14.04 18.86
N ASP A 143 -8.24 -13.17 17.87
CA ASP A 143 -8.52 -13.56 16.49
C ASP A 143 -7.51 -12.92 15.55
N ILE A 144 -7.23 -13.55 14.41
CA ILE A 144 -6.39 -12.96 13.37
C ILE A 144 -7.15 -12.84 12.05
N TRP A 145 -7.09 -11.65 11.45
CA TRP A 145 -7.65 -11.33 10.15
C TRP A 145 -6.56 -11.01 9.14
N ILE A 146 -6.76 -11.43 7.89
CA ILE A 146 -5.99 -11.07 6.72
C ILE A 146 -6.80 -10.03 5.94
N ILE A 147 -6.21 -8.84 5.77
CA ILE A 147 -6.79 -7.76 5.00
C ILE A 147 -5.91 -7.52 3.79
N GLU A 148 -6.52 -7.47 2.62
CA GLU A 148 -5.85 -7.17 1.37
C GLU A 148 -6.52 -5.98 0.69
N THR A 149 -5.72 -4.96 0.39
CA THR A 149 -6.17 -3.71 -0.22
C THR A 149 -5.32 -3.36 -1.41
N ARG A 150 -5.88 -2.61 -2.34
CA ARG A 150 -5.21 -2.07 -3.52
C ARG A 150 -5.39 -0.58 -3.54
N GLY A 151 -4.30 0.16 -3.65
CA GLY A 151 -4.31 1.57 -3.98
C GLY A 151 -3.87 1.78 -5.41
N TYR A 152 -4.47 2.74 -6.09
CA TYR A 152 -4.13 3.05 -7.48
C TYR A 152 -4.15 4.54 -7.77
N THR A 153 -3.41 4.95 -8.79
CA THR A 153 -3.38 6.31 -9.32
C THR A 153 -3.70 6.27 -10.82
N LYS A 154 -4.34 7.32 -11.35
CA LYS A 154 -4.77 7.37 -12.75
C LYS A 154 -3.64 7.75 -13.71
N ARG A 155 -2.75 8.65 -13.29
CA ARG A 155 -1.59 9.11 -14.08
C ARG A 155 -0.43 9.50 -13.17
N PRO A 156 0.78 8.97 -13.42
CA PRO A 156 1.06 7.68 -14.07
C PRO A 156 0.27 6.55 -13.40
N SER A 157 -0.09 5.53 -14.18
CA SER A 157 -0.84 4.37 -13.68
C SER A 157 0.01 3.54 -12.72
N ALA A 158 0.01 3.87 -11.44
CA ALA A 158 0.59 3.04 -10.40
C ALA A 158 -0.51 2.26 -9.69
N LYS A 159 -0.27 0.96 -9.45
CA LYS A 159 -1.14 0.09 -8.64
C LYS A 159 -0.27 -0.61 -7.60
N ILE A 160 -0.68 -0.54 -6.35
CA ILE A 160 0.04 -1.16 -5.22
C ILE A 160 -0.95 -2.00 -4.44
N LYS A 161 -0.55 -3.23 -4.13
CA LYS A 161 -1.29 -4.14 -3.26
C LYS A 161 -0.63 -4.16 -1.88
N LEU A 162 -1.42 -3.94 -0.84
CA LEU A 162 -1.01 -4.11 0.55
C LEU A 162 -1.77 -5.30 1.14
N ARG A 163 -1.03 -6.19 1.79
CA ARG A 163 -1.56 -7.31 2.57
C ARG A 163 -1.09 -7.16 4.00
N THR A 164 -1.99 -7.29 4.96
CA THR A 164 -1.70 -7.10 6.38
C THR A 164 -2.46 -8.12 7.21
N LEU A 165 -1.84 -8.50 8.34
CA LEU A 165 -2.47 -9.29 9.39
C LEU A 165 -2.93 -8.35 10.51
N LEU A 166 -4.17 -8.48 10.94
CA LEU A 166 -4.77 -7.76 12.05
C LEU A 166 -5.07 -8.75 13.17
N LYS A 167 -4.39 -8.62 14.30
CA LYS A 167 -4.67 -9.40 15.50
C LYS A 167 -5.57 -8.60 16.44
N ILE A 168 -6.70 -9.17 16.84
CA ILE A 168 -7.69 -8.54 17.70
C ILE A 168 -7.73 -9.29 19.02
N TYR A 169 -7.57 -8.58 20.13
CA TYR A 169 -7.63 -9.14 21.47
C TYR A 169 -9.03 -8.92 22.06
N ARG A 170 -9.58 -9.97 22.66
CA ARG A 170 -10.83 -9.96 23.41
C ARG A 170 -10.50 -10.32 24.85
N ASP A 171 -10.36 -9.30 25.69
CA ASP A 171 -10.03 -9.50 27.11
C ASP A 171 -11.30 -9.84 27.90
N LYS A 172 -11.19 -10.78 28.85
CA LYS A 172 -12.32 -11.21 29.70
C LYS A 172 -12.65 -10.22 30.83
N ASN A 173 -11.79 -9.23 31.10
CA ASN A 173 -11.81 -8.41 32.32
C ASN A 173 -12.26 -6.95 32.12
N PHE A 174 -12.96 -6.63 31.03
CA PHE A 174 -13.59 -5.30 30.84
C PHE A 174 -15.12 -5.40 30.97
N PHE A 175 -15.57 -5.69 32.19
CA PHE A 175 -16.91 -5.39 32.70
C PHE A 175 -16.79 -4.90 34.13
#